data_AF-A0A1Z4R2L6-F1
#
_entry.id   AF-A0A1Z4R2L6-F1
#
_cell.length_a   1.000
_cell.length_b   1.000
_cell.length_c   1.000
_cell.angle_alpha   90.00
_cell.angle_beta   90.00
_cell.angle_gamma   90.00
#
_symmetry.space_group_name_H-M   'P 1'
#
loop_
_entity.id
_entity.type
_entity.pdbx_description
1 polymer ?
#
loop_
_entity_poly.entity_id
_entity_poly.type
_entity_poly.pdbx_seq_one_letter_code
_entity_poly.pdbx_strand_id
1 'polypeptide(L)' 'MDVYCCVNVVVEEAQEKQVSYKMFLPESLRAKFKSICALKGTSMNEVLVQLVQKWIEENENISSPKKDKKG' A
#
# COMPACT_ATOMS: atom_id res chain seq x y z
N MET A 1 -18.25 -15.89 18.63
CA MET A 1 -16.92 -15.60 19.22
C MET A 1 -15.92 -15.90 18.12
N ASP A 2 -15.28 -14.94 17.45
CA ASP A 2 -15.00 -13.54 17.81
C ASP A 2 -14.94 -12.66 16.55
N VAL A 3 -15.77 -11.62 16.50
CA VAL A 3 -15.41 -10.20 16.66
C VAL A 3 -15.13 -9.52 15.31
N TYR A 4 -16.15 -8.78 14.86
CA TYR A 4 -16.00 -7.65 13.95
C TYR A 4 -14.85 -6.77 14.45
N CYS A 5 -13.72 -6.74 13.74
CA CYS A 5 -12.75 -5.68 13.94
C CYS A 5 -13.04 -4.57 12.92
N CYS A 6 -14.14 -3.83 13.19
CA CYS A 6 -14.31 -2.48 12.69
C CYS A 6 -13.64 -1.55 13.69
N VAL A 7 -12.41 -1.13 13.42
CA VAL A 7 -11.84 0.05 14.10
C VAL A 7 -11.96 1.21 13.13
N ASN A 8 -12.93 2.08 13.41
CA ASN A 8 -12.96 3.43 12.86
C ASN A 8 -11.94 4.27 13.62
N VAL A 9 -10.87 4.68 12.95
CA VAL A 9 -10.09 5.85 13.36
C VAL A 9 -10.32 6.90 12.28
N VAL A 10 -11.13 7.91 12.61
CA VAL A 10 -11.29 9.12 11.81
C VAL A 10 -10.15 10.06 12.17
N VAL A 11 -9.21 10.25 11.23
CA VAL A 11 -8.31 11.41 11.23
C VAL A 11 -8.76 12.28 10.05
N GLU A 12 -9.28 13.46 10.39
CA GLU A 12 -9.72 14.47 9.45
C GLU A 12 -8.54 15.38 9.11
N GLU A 13 -7.78 15.03 8.07
CA GLU A 13 -6.88 15.95 7.37
C GLU A 13 -7.12 15.74 5.88
N ALA A 14 -7.65 16.78 5.22
CA ALA A 14 -7.96 16.87 3.79
C ALA A 14 -8.14 15.49 3.12
N GLN A 15 -9.23 14.77 3.45
CA GLN A 15 -9.44 13.39 3.03
C GLN A 15 -9.41 13.29 1.50
N GLU A 16 -8.25 12.95 0.97
CA GLU A 16 -8.14 12.47 -0.39
C GLU A 16 -9.06 11.25 -0.48
N LYS A 17 -9.99 11.29 -1.44
CA LYS A 17 -11.07 10.31 -1.51
C LYS A 17 -10.47 8.93 -1.71
N GLN A 18 -10.47 8.11 -0.66
CA GLN A 18 -9.98 6.74 -0.74
C GLN A 18 -10.88 5.92 -1.66
N VAL A 19 -10.27 5.18 -2.58
CA VAL A 19 -10.95 4.27 -3.50
C VAL A 19 -10.57 2.82 -3.20
N SER A 20 -11.51 1.89 -3.40
CA SER A 20 -11.25 0.47 -3.17
C SER A 20 -10.40 -0.12 -4.30
N TYR A 21 -9.25 -0.71 -3.95
CA TYR A 21 -8.43 -1.49 -4.87
C TYR A 21 -8.72 -2.99 -4.69
N LYS A 22 -9.28 -3.63 -5.74
CA LYS A 22 -9.56 -5.07 -5.75
C LYS A 22 -8.51 -5.81 -6.56
N MET A 23 -8.00 -6.92 -6.02
CA MET A 23 -7.04 -7.78 -6.70
C MET A 23 -7.35 -9.25 -6.46
N PHE A 24 -6.86 -10.10 -7.36
CA PHE A 24 -6.87 -11.54 -7.20
C PHE A 24 -5.48 -12.00 -6.77
N LEU A 25 -5.45 -12.82 -5.71
CA LEU A 25 -4.23 -13.42 -5.18
C LEU A 25 -4.46 -14.91 -4.96
N PRO A 26 -3.46 -15.76 -5.21
CA PRO A 26 -3.45 -17.11 -4.69
C PRO A 26 -3.67 -17.10 -3.17
N GLU A 27 -4.47 -18.04 -2.67
CA GLU A 27 -4.81 -18.11 -1.24
C GLU A 27 -3.57 -18.20 -0.35
N SER A 28 -2.60 -19.03 -0.74
CA SER A 28 -1.34 -19.21 -0.04
C SER A 28 -0.54 -17.91 0.07
N LEU A 29 -0.55 -17.08 -0.98
CA LEU A 29 0.13 -15.80 -1.01
C LEU A 29 -0.56 -14.78 -0.10
N ARG A 30 -1.89 -14.71 -0.14
CA ARG A 30 -2.68 -13.86 0.78
C ARG A 30 -2.47 -14.24 2.23
N ALA A 31 -2.47 -15.55 2.54
CA ALA A 31 -2.26 -16.05 3.89
C ALA A 31 -0.87 -15.64 4.42
N LYS A 32 0.17 -15.85 3.61
CA LYS A 32 1.54 -15.44 3.96
C LYS A 32 1.66 -13.93 4.17
N PHE A 33 1.07 -13.13 3.27
CA PHE A 33 1.05 -11.67 3.39
C PHE A 33 0.38 -11.22 4.69
N LYS A 34 -0.80 -11.76 5.00
CA LYS A 34 -1.55 -11.45 6.23
C LYS A 34 -0.75 -11.82 7.48
N SER A 35 -0.14 -13.01 7.52
CA SER A 35 0.67 -13.45 8.66
C SER A 35 1.87 -12.53 8.91
N ILE A 36 2.54 -12.07 7.86
CA ILE A 36 3.68 -11.16 8.00
C ILE A 36 3.22 -9.79 8.53
N CYS A 37 2.12 -9.24 8.02
CA CYS A 37 1.57 -7.97 8.53
C CYS A 37 1.21 -8.08 10.02
N ALA A 38 0.56 -9.18 10.41
CA ALA A 38 0.21 -9.44 11.81
C ALA A 38 1.45 -9.53 12.71
N LEU A 39 2.50 -10.25 12.28
CA LEU A 39 3.76 -10.36 13.02
C LEU A 39 4.48 -9.01 13.17
N LYS A 40 4.35 -8.12 12.19
CA LYS A 40 4.96 -6.79 12.20
C LYS A 40 4.11 -5.71 12.87
N GLY A 41 2.87 -6.03 13.25
CA GLY A 41 1.93 -5.04 13.79
C GLY A 41 1.50 -3.98 12.77
N THR A 42 1.60 -4.26 11.46
CA THR A 42 1.22 -3.33 10.40
C THR A 42 -0.11 -3.73 9.76
N SER A 43 -0.84 -2.75 9.21
CA SER A 43 -2.08 -3.05 8.49
C SER A 43 -1.80 -3.52 7.06
N MET A 44 -2.63 -4.41 6.54
CA MET A 44 -2.54 -4.85 5.15
C MET A 44 -2.64 -3.67 4.16
N ASN A 45 -3.49 -2.68 4.47
CA ASN A 45 -3.68 -1.50 3.64
C ASN A 45 -2.42 -0.63 3.59
N GLU A 46 -1.81 -0.36 4.73
CA GLU A 46 -0.57 0.43 4.82
C GLU A 46 0.55 -0.19 3.99
N VAL A 47 0.75 -1.51 4.11
CA VAL A 47 1.76 -2.22 3.33
C VAL A 47 1.45 -2.18 1.83
N LEU A 48 0.18 -2.30 1.44
CA LEU A 48 -0.22 -2.20 0.03
C LEU A 48 0.01 -0.80 -0.54
N VAL A 49 -0.32 0.26 0.20
CA VAL A 49 -0.05 1.64 -0.22
C VAL A 49 1.44 1.86 -0.41
N GLN A 50 2.27 1.41 0.52
CA GLN A 50 3.73 1.50 0.41
C GLN A 50 4.26 0.73 -0.82
N LEU A 51 3.73 -0.47 -1.09
CA LEU A 51 4.12 -1.25 -2.27
C LEU A 51 3.77 -0.53 -3.58
N VAL A 52 2.58 0.09 -3.65
CA VAL A 52 2.14 0.85 -4.83
C VAL A 52 2.99 2.11 -5.02
N GLN A 53 3.22 2.89 -3.96
CA GLN A 53 4.07 4.08 -4.00
C GLN A 53 5.48 3.73 -4.47
N LYS A 54 6.09 2.71 -3.85
CA LYS A 54 7.44 2.26 -4.22
C LYS A 54 7.50 1.82 -5.69
N TRP A 55 6.50 1.08 -6.17
CA TRP A 55 6.45 0.68 -7.57
C TRP A 55 6.38 1.88 -8.51
N ILE A 56 5.58 2.91 -8.18
CA ILE A 56 5.50 4.14 -8.98
C ILE A 56 6.85 4.86 -8.98
N GLU A 57 7.46 5.09 -7.82
CA GLU A 57 8.77 5.78 -7.69
C GLU A 57 9.89 5.10 -8.49
N GLU A 58 9.93 3.77 -8.47
CA GLU A 58 10.90 2.97 -9.21
C GLU A 58 10.72 3.10 -10.74
N ASN A 59 9.49 3.33 -11.21
CA ASN A 59 9.16 3.34 -12.64
C ASN A 59 9.04 4.76 -13.23
N GLU A 60 8.72 5.78 -12.44
CA GLU A 60 8.71 7.18 -12.92
C GLU A 60 10.13 7.70 -13.22
N ASN A 61 11.13 7.23 -12.49
CA ASN A 61 12.54 7.54 -12.75
C ASN A 61 13.08 6.96 -14.07
N ILE A 62 12.31 6.09 -14.74
CA ILE A 62 12.63 5.55 -16.07
C ILE A 62 12.10 6.48 -17.18
N SER A 63 11.09 7.31 -16.89
CA SER A 63 10.36 8.11 -17.89
C SER A 63 10.92 9.53 -18.10
N SER A 64 11.83 10.00 -17.25
CA SER A 64 12.49 11.30 -17.47
C SER A 64 13.89 11.07 -18.02
N PRO A 65 14.17 11.38 -19.31
CA PRO A 65 15.55 11.58 -19.73
C PRO A 65 16.07 12.73 -18.88
N LYS A 66 16.97 12.42 -17.94
CA LYS A 66 17.77 13.43 -17.26
C LYS A 66 18.42 14.26 -18.36
N LYS A 67 17.88 15.45 -18.61
CA LYS A 67 18.64 16.51 -19.26
C LYS A 67 19.71 16.89 -18.26
N ASP A 68 20.85 16.23 -18.35
CA ASP A 68 22.12 16.76 -17.85
C ASP A 68 22.28 18.17 -18.45
N LYS A 69 21.90 19.17 -17.65
CA LYS A 69 22.22 20.57 -17.91
C LYS A 69 23.70 20.73 -17.54
N LYS A 70 24.49 20.79 -18.60
CA LYS A 70 25.87 21.30 -18.68
C LYS A 70 26.11 22.50 -17.75
N GLY A 71 27.18 22.39 -16.95
CA GLY A 71 27.96 23.47 -16.37
C GLY A 71 29.42 23.11 -16.53
#